data_AF-A0A1G2BNE0-F1
#
_entry.id   AF-A0A1G2BNE0-F1
#
_cell.length_a   1.000
_cell.length_b   1.000
_cell.length_c   1.000
_cell.angle_alpha   90.00
_cell.angle_beta   90.00
_cell.angle_gamma   90.00
#
_symmetry.space_group_name_H-M   'P 1'
#
loop_
_entity.id
_entity.type
_entity.pdbx_description
1 polymer ?
#
loop_
_entity_poly.entity_id
_entity_poly.type
_entity_poly.pdbx_seq_one_letter_code
_entity_poly.pdbx_strand_id
1 'polypeptide(L)'
;MPNVLTSFDELPPAVKTVVLSDDVSDANVTLRAAHTLSPPQYDYMLRTIREILLSRIGVLDLSSALSRMPAGNRVDLRKLALDIALTRLWPLQDYLGTVDVLINRLGGRAPEKIPLPRPETDSATEEEVSTVSWLPGSAKDMLERFPRFAEMYLTHRPIRDTEGRLRPPTVTVWLQDYLHTMGATGANSLKRSQYLAKSGNTRTLTDEEKMNLLNFLESYEDMVDMYWRVTGDSFLLIERELPKEAARQQRSAAATLQLSALTDYYRNMQENYARVLEDKKRGLKLEIGENTRKLADIVWDSLGLGDTDRCVAAIDLMLDRQIMQDILKTDQRFRGIVARMIEVKYGLQARARWNGDFTQLSPWFLFLRLLLADKLRMEEGRAAIIADYLNKKAGYRMSPLYLDLNSGKFLFREITYENGTLAVA
;
A
#
# COMPACT_ATOMS: atom_id res chain seq x y z
N MET A 1 18.79 -35.13 11.81
CA MET A 1 19.12 -34.10 12.80
C MET A 1 18.33 -32.85 12.45
N PRO A 2 17.68 -32.18 13.40
CA PRO A 2 16.98 -30.93 13.10
C PRO A 2 17.97 -29.89 12.56
N ASN A 3 17.56 -29.13 11.54
CA ASN A 3 18.36 -28.03 10.99
C ASN A 3 18.58 -26.98 12.09
N VAL A 4 19.84 -26.80 12.50
CA VAL A 4 20.21 -25.77 13.49
C VAL A 4 20.21 -24.42 12.79
N LEU A 5 19.39 -23.49 13.29
CA LEU A 5 19.28 -22.15 12.71
C LEU A 5 20.37 -21.23 13.26
N THR A 6 20.94 -20.40 12.40
CA THR A 6 22.02 -19.48 12.77
C THR A 6 21.48 -18.13 13.26
N SER A 7 20.30 -17.72 12.79
CA SER A 7 19.70 -16.43 13.12
C SER A 7 18.17 -16.50 13.29
N PHE A 8 17.61 -15.47 13.94
CA PHE A 8 16.16 -15.33 14.11
C PHE A 8 15.44 -15.13 12.77
N ASP A 9 16.14 -14.56 11.79
CA ASP A 9 15.60 -14.29 10.45
C ASP A 9 15.35 -15.56 9.64
N GLU A 10 15.88 -16.71 10.08
CA GLU A 10 15.64 -18.01 9.44
C GLU A 10 14.42 -18.74 10.00
N LEU A 11 13.75 -18.20 11.03
CA LEU A 11 12.53 -18.82 11.57
C LEU A 11 11.37 -18.77 10.56
N PRO A 12 10.51 -19.79 10.53
CA PRO A 12 9.29 -19.76 9.72
C PRO A 12 8.43 -18.51 10.03
N PRO A 13 7.79 -17.88 9.04
CA PRO A 13 6.97 -16.68 9.26
C PRO A 13 5.91 -16.84 10.36
N ALA A 14 5.19 -17.97 10.37
CA ALA A 14 4.21 -18.30 11.41
C ALA A 14 4.80 -18.26 12.83
N VAL A 15 6.03 -18.77 12.99
CA VAL A 15 6.75 -18.80 14.27
C VAL A 15 7.18 -17.39 14.65
N LYS A 16 7.69 -16.60 13.70
CA LYS A 16 8.06 -15.19 13.94
C LYS A 16 6.88 -14.36 14.41
N THR A 17 5.71 -14.51 13.77
CA THR A 17 4.49 -13.78 14.16
C THR A 17 4.12 -14.05 15.61
N VAL A 18 4.13 -15.32 16.03
CA VAL A 18 3.87 -15.68 17.43
C VAL A 18 4.96 -15.13 18.34
N VAL A 19 6.23 -15.28 18.01
CA VAL A 19 7.34 -14.84 18.88
C VAL A 19 7.43 -13.31 19.00
N LEU A 20 6.94 -12.55 18.01
CA LEU A 20 6.93 -11.09 18.01
C LEU A 20 5.61 -10.50 18.50
N SER A 21 4.62 -11.31 18.90
CA SER A 21 3.33 -10.78 19.36
C SER A 21 3.44 -10.08 20.72
N ASP A 22 2.50 -9.18 20.99
CA ASP A 22 2.43 -8.46 22.26
C ASP A 22 2.18 -9.43 23.43
N ASP A 23 1.33 -10.45 23.23
CA ASP A 23 1.06 -11.52 24.21
C ASP A 23 2.34 -12.19 24.72
N VAL A 24 3.30 -12.36 23.80
CA VAL A 24 4.60 -12.98 24.09
C VAL A 24 5.49 -12.07 24.93
N SER A 25 5.48 -10.76 24.62
CA SER A 25 6.21 -9.76 25.41
C SER A 25 5.64 -9.67 26.83
N ASP A 26 4.33 -9.64 26.96
CA ASP A 26 3.61 -9.59 28.24
C ASP A 26 3.81 -10.87 29.06
N ALA A 27 3.84 -12.03 28.41
CA ALA A 27 4.17 -13.30 29.06
C ALA A 27 5.57 -13.29 29.69
N ASN A 28 6.58 -12.71 29.00
CA ASN A 28 7.93 -12.62 29.57
C ASN A 28 7.97 -11.69 30.79
N VAL A 29 7.27 -10.56 30.76
CA VAL A 29 7.17 -9.64 31.91
C VAL A 29 6.48 -10.32 33.08
N THR A 30 5.41 -11.07 32.80
CA THR A 30 4.65 -11.83 33.80
C THR A 30 5.51 -12.93 34.44
N LEU A 31 6.28 -13.69 33.65
CA LEU A 31 7.22 -14.70 34.16
C LEU A 31 8.28 -14.08 35.08
N ARG A 32 8.83 -12.93 34.69
CA ARG A 32 9.82 -12.20 35.51
C ARG A 32 9.24 -11.81 36.86
N ALA A 33 8.03 -11.26 36.88
CA ALA A 33 7.35 -10.85 38.09
C ALA A 33 6.98 -12.05 38.98
N ALA A 34 6.38 -13.09 38.40
CA ALA A 34 5.90 -14.27 39.13
C ALA A 34 7.02 -15.05 39.84
N HIS A 35 8.22 -15.08 39.24
CA HIS A 35 9.39 -15.79 39.79
C HIS A 35 10.42 -14.85 40.43
N THR A 36 10.08 -13.56 40.56
CA THR A 36 10.96 -12.52 41.17
C THR A 36 12.37 -12.51 40.56
N LEU A 37 12.48 -12.69 39.24
CA LEU A 37 13.77 -12.85 38.56
C LEU A 37 14.55 -11.52 38.57
N SER A 38 15.79 -11.58 39.06
CA SER A 38 16.75 -10.48 38.90
C SER A 38 17.06 -10.22 37.43
N PRO A 39 17.53 -9.02 37.04
CA PRO A 39 17.85 -8.73 35.63
C PRO A 39 18.78 -9.78 34.97
N PRO A 40 19.89 -10.23 35.60
CA PRO A 40 20.74 -11.26 34.99
C PRO A 40 20.06 -12.62 34.80
N GLN A 41 19.13 -12.98 35.68
CA GLN A 41 18.35 -14.23 35.58
C GLN A 41 17.32 -14.14 34.46
N TYR A 42 16.67 -12.98 34.33
CA TYR A 42 15.72 -12.71 33.25
C TYR A 42 16.40 -12.75 31.88
N ASP A 43 17.57 -12.12 31.74
CA ASP A 43 18.35 -12.16 30.50
C ASP A 43 18.79 -13.59 30.16
N TYR A 44 19.20 -14.37 31.17
CA TYR A 44 19.54 -15.78 31.00
C TYR A 44 18.34 -16.61 30.52
N MET A 45 17.15 -16.38 31.09
CA MET A 45 15.90 -17.02 30.69
C MET A 45 15.57 -16.72 29.22
N LEU A 46 15.55 -15.45 28.83
CA LEU A 46 15.26 -15.04 27.45
C LEU A 46 16.25 -15.64 26.46
N ARG A 47 17.55 -15.67 26.80
CA ARG A 47 18.57 -16.33 25.99
C ARG A 47 18.30 -17.84 25.86
N THR A 48 17.93 -18.52 26.95
CA THR A 48 17.63 -19.96 26.92
C THR A 48 16.42 -20.25 26.02
N ILE A 49 15.36 -19.45 26.11
CA ILE A 49 14.19 -19.56 25.23
C ILE A 49 14.62 -19.38 23.76
N ARG A 50 15.41 -18.34 23.46
CA ARG A 50 15.93 -18.10 22.11
C ARG A 50 16.73 -19.28 21.56
N GLU A 51 17.60 -19.89 22.37
CA GLU A 51 18.40 -21.03 21.94
C GLU A 51 17.56 -22.28 21.65
N ILE A 52 16.44 -22.46 22.36
CA ILE A 52 15.45 -23.52 22.05
C ILE A 52 14.71 -23.21 20.75
N LEU A 53 14.30 -21.96 20.52
CA LEU A 53 13.64 -21.55 19.28
C LEU A 53 14.53 -21.76 18.05
N LEU A 54 15.84 -21.55 18.18
CA LEU A 54 16.82 -21.79 17.12
C LEU A 54 17.25 -23.26 17.01
N SER A 55 16.62 -24.16 17.76
CA SER A 55 16.94 -25.60 17.82
C SER A 55 18.39 -25.91 18.22
N ARG A 56 19.06 -25.00 18.95
CA ARG A 56 20.43 -25.19 19.45
C ARG A 56 20.45 -25.96 20.77
N ILE A 57 19.37 -25.86 21.54
CA ILE A 57 19.11 -26.64 22.75
C ILE A 57 17.79 -27.39 22.52
N GLY A 58 17.74 -28.68 22.85
CA GLY A 58 16.51 -29.45 22.76
C GLY A 58 15.45 -28.94 23.74
N VAL A 59 14.18 -28.99 23.35
CA VAL A 59 13.05 -28.57 24.22
C VAL A 59 13.09 -29.29 25.58
N LEU A 60 13.42 -30.59 25.58
CA LEU A 60 13.51 -31.41 26.78
C LEU A 60 14.71 -31.05 27.69
N ASP A 61 15.68 -30.29 27.20
CA ASP A 61 16.87 -29.86 27.94
C ASP A 61 16.66 -28.52 28.68
N LEU A 62 15.47 -27.92 28.60
CA LEU A 62 15.15 -26.65 29.26
C LEU A 62 15.53 -26.65 30.76
N SER A 63 15.13 -27.68 31.51
CA SER A 63 15.43 -27.78 32.95
C SER A 63 16.93 -27.82 33.23
N SER A 64 17.67 -28.61 32.44
CA SER A 64 19.13 -28.71 32.53
C SER A 64 19.80 -27.38 32.19
N ALA A 65 19.30 -26.66 31.19
CA ALA A 65 19.82 -25.35 30.81
C ALA A 65 19.56 -24.29 31.91
N LEU A 66 18.37 -24.29 32.53
CA LEU A 66 18.02 -23.38 33.63
C LEU A 66 18.80 -23.67 34.92
N SER A 67 19.24 -24.92 35.15
CA SER A 67 20.09 -25.26 36.32
C SER A 67 21.42 -24.50 36.35
N ARG A 68 21.88 -23.98 35.20
CA ARG A 68 23.09 -23.17 35.06
C ARG A 68 22.82 -21.67 35.19
N MET A 69 21.59 -21.27 35.53
CA MET A 69 21.22 -19.87 35.71
C MET A 69 21.96 -19.26 36.92
N PRO A 70 22.49 -18.02 36.80
CA PRO A 70 23.13 -17.32 37.92
C PRO A 70 22.20 -17.22 39.14
N ALA A 71 22.69 -17.61 40.31
CA ALA A 71 21.91 -17.66 41.56
C ALA A 71 20.58 -18.45 41.44
N GLY A 72 20.55 -19.50 40.61
CA GLY A 72 19.35 -20.31 40.37
C GLY A 72 18.82 -21.02 41.62
N ASN A 73 19.62 -21.17 42.67
CA ASN A 73 19.19 -21.73 43.96
C ASN A 73 18.14 -20.88 44.71
N ARG A 74 17.90 -19.63 44.28
CA ARG A 74 16.88 -18.73 44.85
C ARG A 74 15.53 -18.80 44.15
N VAL A 75 15.42 -19.53 43.05
CA VAL A 75 14.22 -19.62 42.22
C VAL A 75 13.80 -21.08 42.14
N ASP A 76 12.49 -21.36 42.19
CA ASP A 76 11.99 -22.69 41.87
C ASP A 76 12.11 -22.94 40.36
N LEU A 77 13.26 -23.47 39.94
CA LEU A 77 13.60 -23.69 38.53
C LEU A 77 12.64 -24.66 37.85
N ARG A 78 12.04 -25.59 38.59
CA ARG A 78 11.06 -26.54 38.03
C ARG A 78 9.78 -25.81 37.69
N LYS A 79 9.28 -24.98 38.61
CA LYS A 79 8.09 -24.16 38.38
C LYS A 79 8.31 -23.15 37.26
N LEU A 80 9.47 -22.49 37.24
CA LEU A 80 9.85 -21.59 36.14
C LEU A 80 9.89 -22.29 34.79
N ALA A 81 10.49 -23.49 34.71
CA ALA A 81 10.51 -24.28 33.48
C ALA A 81 9.10 -24.62 32.99
N LEU A 82 8.19 -24.96 33.91
CA LEU A 82 6.81 -25.30 33.58
C LEU A 82 6.06 -24.09 33.01
N ASP A 83 6.21 -22.93 33.65
CA ASP A 83 5.54 -21.72 33.20
C ASP A 83 6.09 -21.24 31.86
N ILE A 84 7.40 -21.36 31.61
CA ILE A 84 8.00 -21.13 30.28
C ILE A 84 7.42 -22.10 29.24
N ALA A 85 7.33 -23.39 29.57
CA ALA A 85 6.80 -24.39 28.65
C ALA A 85 5.34 -24.09 28.26
N LEU A 86 4.50 -23.69 29.22
CA LEU A 86 3.09 -23.37 29.01
C LEU A 86 2.89 -22.04 28.27
N THR A 87 3.61 -20.98 28.64
CA THR A 87 3.33 -19.63 28.13
C THR A 87 4.16 -19.25 26.89
N ARG A 88 5.34 -19.87 26.70
CA ARG A 88 6.28 -19.51 25.63
C ARG A 88 6.41 -20.59 24.58
N LEU A 89 6.52 -21.85 24.99
CA LEU A 89 6.79 -22.95 24.07
C LEU A 89 5.53 -23.62 23.54
N TRP A 90 4.45 -23.67 24.33
CA TRP A 90 3.20 -24.32 23.93
C TRP A 90 2.54 -23.70 22.69
N PRO A 91 2.48 -22.37 22.53
CA PRO A 91 1.96 -21.76 21.29
C PRO A 91 2.75 -22.16 20.03
N LEU A 92 3.96 -22.71 20.20
CA LEU A 92 4.89 -23.12 19.15
C LEU A 92 5.06 -24.65 19.06
N GLN A 93 4.16 -25.41 19.69
CA GLN A 93 4.21 -26.88 19.76
C GLN A 93 4.36 -27.57 18.40
N ASP A 94 3.72 -27.08 17.34
CA ASP A 94 3.79 -27.71 16.01
C ASP A 94 5.19 -27.59 15.41
N TYR A 95 5.89 -26.50 15.73
CA TYR A 95 7.27 -26.26 15.31
C TYR A 95 8.26 -27.01 16.20
N LEU A 96 8.04 -27.02 17.51
CA LEU A 96 8.97 -27.58 18.51
C LEU A 96 8.79 -29.08 18.78
N GLY A 97 7.64 -29.65 18.43
CA GLY A 97 7.33 -31.09 18.45
C GLY A 97 7.08 -31.70 19.84
N THR A 98 7.99 -31.54 20.80
CA THR A 98 8.00 -32.30 22.07
C THR A 98 7.67 -31.47 23.31
N VAL A 99 6.90 -30.39 23.16
CA VAL A 99 6.58 -29.47 24.28
C VAL A 99 5.61 -30.11 25.28
N ASP A 100 4.69 -30.95 24.81
CA ASP A 100 3.76 -31.73 25.63
C ASP A 100 4.50 -32.68 26.60
N VAL A 101 5.51 -33.38 26.08
CA VAL A 101 6.37 -34.27 26.87
C VAL A 101 7.12 -33.49 27.95
N LEU A 102 7.63 -32.29 27.63
CA LEU A 102 8.27 -31.40 28.60
C LEU A 102 7.30 -31.01 29.72
N ILE A 103 6.11 -30.51 29.37
CA ILE A 103 5.09 -30.08 30.35
C ILE A 103 4.72 -31.23 31.30
N ASN A 104 4.49 -32.42 30.76
CA ASN A 104 4.13 -33.60 31.54
C ASN A 104 5.29 -34.02 32.48
N ARG A 105 6.54 -33.99 32.03
CA ARG A 105 7.72 -34.29 32.88
C ARG A 105 7.89 -33.29 34.03
N LEU A 106 7.52 -32.04 33.81
CA LEU A 106 7.57 -31.00 34.83
C LEU A 106 6.42 -31.11 35.85
N GLY A 107 5.42 -31.96 35.60
CA GLY A 107 4.25 -32.18 36.46
C GLY A 107 3.05 -31.30 36.12
N GLY A 108 3.05 -30.66 34.96
CA GLY A 108 1.88 -29.95 34.44
C GLY A 108 0.98 -30.83 33.57
N ARG A 109 -0.11 -30.24 33.07
CA ARG A 109 -1.00 -30.85 32.08
C ARG A 109 -0.93 -30.02 30.81
N ALA A 110 -0.55 -30.65 29.70
CA ALA A 110 -0.53 -30.00 28.39
C ALA A 110 -1.93 -29.43 28.04
N PRO A 111 -2.04 -28.15 27.65
CA PRO A 111 -3.29 -27.57 27.19
C PRO A 111 -3.82 -28.26 25.91
N GLU A 112 -4.96 -27.80 25.40
CA GLU A 112 -5.43 -28.24 24.08
C GLU A 112 -4.48 -27.71 22.98
N LYS A 113 -4.33 -28.47 21.90
CA LYS A 113 -3.44 -28.07 20.81
C LYS A 113 -4.02 -26.87 20.07
N ILE A 114 -3.33 -25.74 20.13
CA ILE A 114 -3.56 -24.56 19.31
C ILE A 114 -2.70 -24.67 18.03
N PRO A 115 -3.30 -24.79 16.84
CA PRO A 115 -2.53 -24.79 15.60
C PRO A 115 -1.82 -23.45 15.43
N LEU A 116 -0.59 -23.47 14.90
CA LEU A 116 0.13 -22.23 14.59
C LEU A 116 -0.72 -21.32 13.68
N PRO A 117 -0.82 -20.02 13.97
CA PRO A 117 -1.50 -19.09 13.09
C PRO A 117 -0.81 -19.13 11.73
N ARG A 118 -1.58 -19.43 10.68
CA ARG A 118 -1.07 -19.34 9.31
C ARG A 118 -0.73 -17.87 9.04
N PRO A 119 0.45 -17.57 8.47
CA PRO A 119 0.81 -16.19 8.19
C PRO A 119 -0.26 -15.60 7.27
N GLU A 120 -0.72 -14.38 7.55
CA GLU A 120 -1.81 -13.72 6.82
C GLU A 120 -1.54 -13.60 5.30
N THR A 121 -0.30 -13.80 4.88
CA THR A 121 0.10 -13.91 3.47
C THR A 121 -0.49 -15.12 2.75
N ASP A 122 -0.84 -16.22 3.44
CA ASP A 122 -1.49 -17.37 2.78
C ASP A 122 -2.97 -17.08 2.48
N SER A 123 -3.64 -16.30 3.35
CA SER A 123 -5.02 -15.82 3.12
C SER A 123 -5.10 -14.76 2.02
N ALA A 124 -4.06 -13.93 1.84
CA ALA A 124 -4.01 -12.98 0.72
C ALA A 124 -3.93 -13.71 -0.64
N THR A 125 -3.23 -14.84 -0.72
CA THR A 125 -3.20 -15.66 -1.94
C THR A 125 -4.45 -16.51 -2.16
N GLU A 126 -5.18 -16.88 -1.09
CA GLU A 126 -6.49 -17.55 -1.22
C GLU A 126 -7.60 -16.58 -1.67
N GLU A 127 -7.53 -15.30 -1.30
CA GLU A 127 -8.43 -14.25 -1.80
C GLU A 127 -8.00 -13.64 -3.15
N GLU A 128 -6.72 -13.59 -3.51
CA GLU A 128 -6.30 -13.02 -4.82
C GLU A 128 -6.72 -13.86 -6.03
N VAL A 129 -6.90 -15.17 -5.85
CA VAL A 129 -7.46 -16.05 -6.89
C VAL A 129 -9.00 -16.11 -6.80
N SER A 130 -9.61 -15.37 -5.86
CA SER A 130 -11.05 -15.29 -5.69
C SER A 130 -11.71 -14.49 -6.83
N THR A 131 -12.23 -15.27 -7.79
CA THR A 131 -13.45 -15.10 -8.60
C THR A 131 -13.69 -13.85 -9.47
N VAL A 132 -12.99 -12.71 -9.33
CA VAL A 132 -13.42 -11.47 -10.04
C VAL A 132 -12.37 -10.83 -10.94
N SER A 133 -11.07 -10.94 -10.67
CA SER A 133 -10.06 -10.22 -11.45
C SER A 133 -9.30 -11.12 -12.44
N TRP A 134 -9.12 -10.63 -13.67
CA TRP A 134 -8.27 -11.27 -14.66
C TRP A 134 -6.80 -11.03 -14.31
N LEU A 135 -6.04 -12.11 -14.14
CA LEU A 135 -4.62 -12.07 -13.83
C LEU A 135 -3.82 -12.12 -15.15
N PRO A 136 -2.87 -11.22 -15.41
CA PRO A 136 -1.99 -11.31 -16.58
C PRO A 136 -0.74 -12.17 -16.31
N GLY A 137 -0.27 -12.92 -17.30
CA GLY A 137 1.05 -13.57 -17.31
C GLY A 137 1.11 -14.83 -18.18
N SER A 138 2.25 -15.51 -18.23
CA SER A 138 2.37 -16.79 -18.93
C SER A 138 1.94 -17.98 -18.06
N ALA A 139 1.65 -19.14 -18.67
CA ALA A 139 1.26 -20.34 -17.94
C ALA A 139 2.34 -20.82 -16.96
N LYS A 140 3.62 -20.62 -17.30
CA LYS A 140 4.75 -20.94 -16.43
C LYS A 140 4.79 -20.00 -15.23
N ASP A 141 4.61 -18.70 -15.47
CA ASP A 141 4.53 -17.72 -14.37
C ASP A 141 3.37 -18.06 -13.43
N MET A 142 2.23 -18.48 -13.96
CA MET A 142 1.08 -18.89 -13.13
C MET A 142 1.38 -20.14 -12.31
N LEU A 143 2.03 -21.15 -12.89
CA LEU A 143 2.44 -22.38 -12.18
C LEU A 143 3.46 -22.10 -11.06
N GLU A 144 4.36 -21.15 -11.27
CA GLU A 144 5.38 -20.77 -10.27
C GLU A 144 4.78 -19.90 -9.16
N ARG A 145 3.94 -18.91 -9.53
CA ARG A 145 3.38 -17.93 -8.59
C ARG A 145 2.24 -18.50 -7.75
N PHE A 146 1.45 -19.43 -8.29
CA PHE A 146 0.24 -19.94 -7.66
C PHE A 146 0.31 -21.47 -7.54
N PRO A 147 0.74 -22.04 -6.40
CA PRO A 147 0.94 -23.48 -6.24
C PRO A 147 -0.30 -24.34 -6.58
N ARG A 148 -1.51 -23.82 -6.31
CA ARG A 148 -2.78 -24.51 -6.61
C ARG A 148 -3.21 -24.42 -8.07
N PHE A 149 -2.57 -23.57 -8.88
CA PHE A 149 -2.87 -23.44 -10.31
C PHE A 149 -2.71 -24.76 -11.05
N ALA A 150 -1.72 -25.56 -10.65
CA ALA A 150 -1.47 -26.90 -11.14
C ALA A 150 -2.65 -27.88 -10.96
N GLU A 151 -3.52 -27.63 -9.97
CA GLU A 151 -4.67 -28.45 -9.60
C GLU A 151 -6.00 -27.95 -10.23
N MET A 152 -6.01 -26.77 -10.86
CA MET A 152 -7.22 -26.19 -11.43
C MET A 152 -7.66 -26.90 -12.71
N TYR A 153 -8.97 -26.90 -12.98
CA TYR A 153 -9.53 -27.55 -14.16
C TYR A 153 -9.37 -26.69 -15.41
N LEU A 154 -8.88 -27.29 -16.48
CA LEU A 154 -8.72 -26.61 -17.78
C LEU A 154 -9.89 -26.91 -18.72
N THR A 155 -10.55 -28.05 -18.51
CA THR A 155 -11.72 -28.54 -19.27
C THR A 155 -12.68 -29.24 -18.30
N HIS A 156 -13.92 -29.49 -18.71
CA HIS A 156 -14.91 -30.18 -17.86
C HIS A 156 -14.82 -31.70 -17.95
N ARG A 157 -14.32 -32.25 -19.07
CA ARG A 157 -14.28 -33.69 -19.32
C ARG A 157 -13.02 -34.34 -18.76
N PRO A 158 -13.11 -35.51 -18.08
CA PRO A 158 -11.95 -36.21 -17.55
C PRO A 158 -11.02 -36.71 -18.65
N ILE A 159 -9.73 -36.83 -18.32
CA ILE A 159 -8.67 -37.27 -19.22
C ILE A 159 -8.44 -38.77 -19.01
N ARG A 160 -8.35 -39.55 -20.09
CA ARG A 160 -7.89 -40.94 -20.04
C ARG A 160 -6.37 -40.96 -20.08
N ASP A 161 -5.75 -41.54 -19.05
CA ASP A 161 -4.30 -41.73 -19.04
C ASP A 161 -3.86 -42.89 -19.95
N THR A 162 -2.55 -43.14 -20.00
CA THR A 162 -1.95 -44.22 -20.81
C THR A 162 -2.38 -45.63 -20.37
N GLU A 163 -2.86 -45.78 -19.14
CA GLU A 163 -3.42 -47.04 -18.62
C GLU A 163 -4.93 -47.13 -18.86
N GLY A 164 -5.54 -46.12 -19.47
CA GLY A 164 -6.98 -46.02 -19.74
C GLY A 164 -7.81 -45.58 -18.55
N ARG A 165 -7.21 -45.19 -17.42
CA ARG A 165 -7.91 -44.71 -16.23
C ARG A 165 -8.34 -43.26 -16.42
N LEU A 166 -9.49 -42.91 -15.84
CA LEU A 166 -10.00 -41.54 -15.89
C LEU A 166 -9.38 -40.71 -14.76
N ARG A 167 -8.76 -39.60 -15.13
CA ARG A 167 -8.14 -38.62 -14.23
C ARG A 167 -8.86 -37.28 -14.31
N PRO A 168 -8.84 -36.47 -13.23
CA PRO A 168 -9.40 -35.12 -13.25
C PRO A 168 -8.67 -34.26 -14.31
N PRO A 169 -9.38 -33.38 -15.04
CA PRO A 169 -8.82 -32.59 -16.12
C PRO A 169 -8.07 -31.35 -15.64
N THR A 170 -7.13 -31.55 -14.73
CA THR A 170 -6.34 -30.45 -14.17
C THR A 170 -5.26 -29.98 -15.12
N VAL A 171 -4.75 -28.77 -14.90
CA VAL A 171 -3.59 -28.20 -15.61
C VAL A 171 -2.44 -29.22 -15.69
N THR A 172 -2.08 -29.85 -14.57
CA THR A 172 -0.98 -30.83 -14.53
C THR A 172 -1.27 -32.06 -15.38
N VAL A 173 -2.50 -32.59 -15.33
CA VAL A 173 -2.85 -33.81 -16.09
C VAL A 173 -2.91 -33.52 -17.59
N TRP A 174 -3.44 -32.36 -18.00
CA TRP A 174 -3.40 -31.92 -19.40
C TRP A 174 -1.97 -31.74 -19.90
N LEU A 175 -1.11 -31.13 -19.09
CA LEU A 175 0.29 -30.94 -19.46
C LEU A 175 1.03 -32.29 -19.59
N GLN A 176 0.75 -33.25 -18.72
CA GLN A 176 1.28 -34.62 -18.82
C GLN A 176 0.80 -35.32 -20.11
N ASP A 177 -0.49 -35.27 -20.42
CA ASP A 177 -1.06 -35.86 -21.64
C ASP A 177 -0.45 -35.25 -22.91
N TYR A 178 -0.31 -33.93 -22.91
CA TYR A 178 0.31 -33.18 -24.01
C TYR A 178 1.77 -33.57 -24.24
N LEU A 179 2.60 -33.54 -23.18
CA LEU A 179 4.02 -33.88 -23.26
C LEU A 179 4.24 -35.35 -23.64
N HIS A 180 3.38 -36.25 -23.16
CA HIS A 180 3.43 -37.66 -23.56
C HIS A 180 3.12 -37.85 -25.05
N THR A 181 2.11 -37.15 -25.57
CA THR A 181 1.67 -37.27 -26.97
C THR A 181 2.65 -36.62 -27.94
N MET A 182 3.24 -35.48 -27.57
CA MET A 182 4.06 -34.66 -28.45
C MET A 182 5.56 -34.94 -28.33
N GLY A 183 5.99 -35.57 -27.23
CA GLY A 183 7.39 -35.75 -26.86
C GLY A 183 8.00 -34.49 -26.24
N ALA A 184 9.17 -34.63 -25.62
CA ALA A 184 9.85 -33.55 -24.90
C ALA A 184 10.42 -32.43 -25.79
N THR A 185 10.38 -32.58 -27.12
CA THR A 185 10.84 -31.55 -28.05
C THR A 185 9.73 -30.54 -28.29
N GLY A 186 9.98 -29.26 -27.98
CA GLY A 186 9.01 -28.17 -28.10
C GLY A 186 8.17 -28.22 -29.37
N ALA A 187 6.89 -27.87 -29.23
CA ALA A 187 5.88 -28.09 -30.25
C ALA A 187 5.43 -26.77 -30.88
N ASN A 188 5.64 -26.65 -32.20
CA ASN A 188 5.15 -25.50 -32.96
C ASN A 188 3.61 -25.48 -33.09
N SER A 189 3.08 -24.37 -33.61
CA SER A 189 1.64 -24.18 -33.80
C SER A 189 0.96 -25.33 -34.55
N LEU A 190 1.58 -25.82 -35.62
CA LEU A 190 1.06 -26.95 -36.41
C LEU A 190 0.93 -28.23 -35.57
N LYS A 191 1.96 -28.54 -34.77
CA LYS A 191 1.98 -29.67 -33.85
C LYS A 191 0.89 -29.56 -32.77
N ARG A 192 0.67 -28.37 -32.20
CA ARG A 192 -0.45 -28.11 -31.28
C ARG A 192 -1.82 -28.35 -31.93
N SER A 193 -2.03 -27.82 -33.13
CA SER A 193 -3.29 -28.04 -33.87
C SER A 193 -3.51 -29.53 -34.17
N GLN A 194 -2.46 -30.27 -34.49
CA GLN A 194 -2.54 -31.72 -34.70
C GLN A 194 -2.92 -32.47 -33.42
N TYR A 195 -2.34 -32.11 -32.27
CA TYR A 195 -2.71 -32.68 -30.97
C TYR A 195 -4.20 -32.46 -30.66
N LEU A 196 -4.67 -31.21 -30.78
CA LEU A 196 -6.06 -30.85 -30.52
C LEU A 196 -7.04 -31.58 -31.46
N ALA A 197 -6.65 -31.85 -32.70
CA ALA A 197 -7.48 -32.56 -33.68
C ALA A 197 -7.47 -34.09 -33.52
N LYS A 198 -6.33 -34.67 -33.11
CA LYS A 198 -6.11 -36.13 -33.20
C LYS A 198 -6.18 -36.85 -31.86
N SER A 199 -5.85 -36.22 -30.74
CA SER A 199 -5.82 -36.87 -29.43
C SER A 199 -7.19 -37.42 -29.03
N GLY A 200 -7.22 -38.61 -28.44
CA GLY A 200 -8.47 -39.23 -27.96
C GLY A 200 -9.16 -38.38 -26.90
N ASN A 201 -8.39 -37.72 -26.04
CA ASN A 201 -8.88 -36.86 -24.97
C ASN A 201 -9.48 -35.54 -25.52
N THR A 202 -8.85 -34.94 -26.53
CA THR A 202 -9.29 -33.65 -27.10
C THR A 202 -10.48 -33.76 -28.04
N ARG A 203 -10.71 -34.92 -28.68
CA ARG A 203 -11.84 -35.13 -29.60
C ARG A 203 -13.21 -34.90 -28.96
N THR A 204 -13.30 -35.15 -27.66
CA THR A 204 -14.54 -35.00 -26.91
C THR A 204 -14.80 -33.57 -26.46
N LEU A 205 -13.80 -32.70 -26.47
CA LEU A 205 -13.92 -31.33 -26.00
C LEU A 205 -14.79 -30.48 -26.93
N THR A 206 -15.50 -29.51 -26.35
CA THR A 206 -16.17 -28.45 -27.12
C THR A 206 -15.14 -27.54 -27.80
N ASP A 207 -15.59 -26.73 -28.76
CA ASP A 207 -14.68 -25.78 -29.44
C ASP A 207 -14.15 -24.71 -28.46
N GLU A 208 -14.96 -24.30 -27.48
CA GLU A 208 -14.55 -23.41 -26.40
C GLU A 208 -13.48 -24.04 -25.50
N GLU A 209 -13.68 -25.29 -25.06
CA GLU A 209 -12.68 -26.04 -24.29
C GLU A 209 -11.38 -26.24 -25.07
N LYS A 210 -11.47 -26.51 -26.39
CA LYS A 210 -10.29 -26.62 -27.26
C LYS A 210 -9.55 -25.30 -27.40
N MET A 211 -10.27 -24.19 -27.50
CA MET A 211 -9.68 -22.86 -27.55
C MET A 211 -8.97 -22.52 -26.23
N ASN A 212 -9.60 -22.84 -25.09
CA ASN A 212 -9.02 -22.65 -23.77
C ASN A 212 -7.73 -23.47 -23.59
N LEU A 213 -7.76 -24.76 -23.97
CA LEU A 213 -6.59 -25.63 -23.99
C LEU A 213 -5.52 -25.14 -24.97
N LEU A 214 -5.91 -24.62 -26.14
CA LEU A 214 -4.96 -24.02 -27.08
C LEU A 214 -4.24 -22.82 -26.46
N ASN A 215 -4.99 -21.88 -25.87
CA ASN A 215 -4.42 -20.69 -25.22
C ASN A 215 -3.47 -21.07 -24.08
N PHE A 216 -3.83 -22.09 -23.28
CA PHE A 216 -2.95 -22.65 -22.25
C PHE A 216 -1.63 -23.17 -22.82
N LEU A 217 -1.70 -24.04 -23.83
CA LEU A 217 -0.52 -24.66 -24.44
C LEU A 217 0.37 -23.64 -25.16
N GLU A 218 -0.23 -22.63 -25.78
CA GLU A 218 0.49 -21.50 -26.36
C GLU A 218 1.23 -20.69 -25.30
N SER A 219 0.54 -20.36 -24.21
CA SER A 219 1.15 -19.62 -23.11
C SER A 219 2.27 -20.41 -22.42
N TYR A 220 2.15 -21.73 -22.33
CA TYR A 220 3.17 -22.59 -21.70
C TYR A 220 4.44 -22.77 -22.56
N GLU A 221 4.28 -23.11 -23.84
CA GLU A 221 5.42 -23.37 -24.74
C GLU A 221 6.08 -22.09 -25.22
N ASP A 222 5.28 -21.11 -25.65
CA ASP A 222 5.77 -19.89 -26.30
C ASP A 222 5.98 -18.74 -25.30
N MET A 223 5.66 -18.96 -24.01
CA MET A 223 5.70 -17.93 -22.95
C MET A 223 4.88 -16.68 -23.31
N VAL A 224 3.76 -16.88 -24.01
CA VAL A 224 2.85 -15.80 -24.38
C VAL A 224 2.02 -15.40 -23.17
N ASP A 225 2.01 -14.11 -22.86
CA ASP A 225 1.16 -13.56 -21.81
C ASP A 225 -0.32 -13.70 -22.18
N MET A 226 -1.09 -14.26 -21.24
CA MET A 226 -2.54 -14.42 -21.33
C MET A 226 -3.20 -13.78 -20.11
N TYR A 227 -4.51 -13.59 -20.21
CA TYR A 227 -5.36 -13.23 -19.09
C TYR A 227 -6.04 -14.49 -18.55
N TRP A 228 -5.89 -14.71 -17.25
CA TRP A 228 -6.37 -15.88 -16.52
C TRP A 228 -7.50 -15.47 -15.59
N ARG A 229 -8.58 -16.24 -15.57
CA ARG A 229 -9.66 -16.07 -14.60
C ARG A 229 -10.11 -17.42 -14.07
N VAL A 230 -10.19 -17.52 -12.74
CA VAL A 230 -10.80 -18.68 -12.08
C VAL A 230 -12.30 -18.44 -11.95
N THR A 231 -13.10 -19.37 -12.45
CA THR A 231 -14.55 -19.41 -12.24
C THR A 231 -14.88 -20.26 -11.01
N GLY A 232 -16.12 -20.17 -10.52
CA GLY A 232 -16.52 -20.74 -9.21
C GLY A 232 -16.20 -22.23 -8.99
N ASP A 233 -16.09 -23.01 -10.06
CA ASP A 233 -15.81 -24.46 -9.98
C ASP A 233 -14.31 -24.79 -10.12
N SER A 234 -13.41 -23.86 -9.78
CA SER A 234 -11.96 -23.99 -10.01
C SER A 234 -11.59 -24.20 -11.48
N PHE A 235 -12.45 -23.75 -12.39
CA PHE A 235 -12.23 -23.84 -13.82
C PHE A 235 -11.51 -22.58 -14.31
N LEU A 236 -10.46 -22.77 -15.10
CA LEU A 236 -9.65 -21.70 -15.66
C LEU A 236 -10.20 -21.26 -17.01
N LEU A 237 -10.53 -19.97 -17.11
CA LEU A 237 -10.80 -19.31 -18.37
C LEU A 237 -9.55 -18.52 -18.81
N ILE A 238 -9.14 -18.71 -20.06
CA ILE A 238 -7.88 -18.17 -20.60
C ILE A 238 -8.17 -17.41 -21.88
N GLU A 239 -7.88 -16.11 -21.87
CA GLU A 239 -8.10 -15.23 -23.02
C GLU A 239 -6.81 -14.49 -23.40
N ARG A 240 -6.64 -14.27 -24.71
CA ARG A 240 -5.51 -13.49 -25.24
C ARG A 240 -5.65 -12.00 -24.99
N GLU A 241 -6.89 -11.51 -24.96
CA GLU A 241 -7.20 -10.10 -24.75
C GLU A 241 -8.08 -9.96 -23.52
N LEU A 242 -7.86 -8.93 -22.71
CA LEU A 242 -8.71 -8.63 -21.57
C LEU A 242 -10.12 -8.27 -22.07
N PRO A 243 -11.19 -8.91 -21.56
CA PRO A 243 -12.55 -8.55 -21.94
C PRO A 243 -12.79 -7.05 -21.73
N LYS A 244 -13.45 -6.40 -22.70
CA LYS A 244 -13.69 -4.94 -22.67
C LYS A 244 -14.36 -4.46 -21.37
N GLU A 245 -15.20 -5.30 -20.77
CA GLU A 245 -15.88 -5.03 -19.50
C GLU A 245 -14.90 -5.06 -18.31
N ALA A 246 -14.04 -6.07 -18.26
CA ALA A 246 -12.98 -6.17 -17.25
C ALA A 246 -11.96 -5.02 -17.40
N ALA A 247 -11.61 -4.64 -18.63
CA ALA A 247 -10.75 -3.49 -18.90
C ALA A 247 -11.37 -2.18 -18.39
N ARG A 248 -12.70 -2.02 -18.47
CA ARG A 248 -13.40 -0.86 -17.89
C ARG A 248 -13.39 -0.88 -16.37
N GLN A 249 -13.63 -2.04 -15.76
CA GLN A 249 -13.65 -2.19 -14.30
C GLN A 249 -12.26 -2.00 -13.66
N GLN A 250 -11.21 -2.57 -14.25
CA GLN A 250 -9.84 -2.36 -13.78
C GLN A 250 -9.42 -0.88 -13.92
N ARG A 251 -9.81 -0.21 -15.00
CA ARG A 251 -9.58 1.25 -15.15
C ARG A 251 -10.33 2.08 -14.11
N SER A 252 -11.57 1.74 -13.77
CA SER A 252 -12.32 2.47 -12.76
C SER A 252 -11.76 2.23 -11.35
N ALA A 253 -11.35 1.00 -11.02
CA ALA A 253 -10.72 0.68 -9.75
C ALA A 253 -9.37 1.37 -9.59
N ALA A 254 -8.51 1.31 -10.61
CA ALA A 254 -7.22 1.99 -10.62
C ALA A 254 -7.37 3.51 -10.52
N ALA A 255 -8.33 4.11 -11.25
CA ALA A 255 -8.64 5.54 -11.13
C ALA A 255 -9.12 5.92 -9.73
N THR A 256 -9.92 5.06 -9.07
CA THR A 256 -10.40 5.30 -7.70
C THR A 256 -9.26 5.26 -6.68
N LEU A 257 -8.36 4.26 -6.78
CA LEU A 257 -7.20 4.14 -5.90
C LEU A 257 -6.21 5.30 -6.10
N GLN A 258 -6.00 5.72 -7.34
CA GLN A 258 -5.17 6.90 -7.64
C GLN A 258 -5.80 8.18 -7.09
N LEU A 259 -7.12 8.32 -7.21
CA LEU A 259 -7.84 9.49 -6.68
C LEU A 259 -7.77 9.55 -5.15
N SER A 260 -7.90 8.42 -4.45
CA SER A 260 -7.77 8.39 -2.98
C SER A 260 -6.36 8.78 -2.55
N ALA A 261 -5.32 8.22 -3.18
CA ALA A 261 -3.94 8.57 -2.88
C ALA A 261 -3.63 10.06 -3.13
N LEU A 262 -4.14 10.63 -4.22
CA LEU A 262 -4.00 12.06 -4.51
C LEU A 262 -4.76 12.95 -3.52
N THR A 263 -5.93 12.50 -3.07
CA THR A 263 -6.72 13.21 -2.05
C THR A 263 -6.01 13.23 -0.70
N ASP A 264 -5.41 12.10 -0.31
CA ASP A 264 -4.63 12.00 0.93
C ASP A 264 -3.35 12.83 0.85
N TYR A 265 -2.66 12.80 -0.29
CA TYR A 265 -1.51 13.69 -0.55
C TYR A 265 -1.89 15.16 -0.38
N TYR A 266 -3.00 15.58 -1.00
CA TYR A 266 -3.51 16.95 -0.89
C TYR A 266 -3.82 17.33 0.56
N ARG A 267 -4.51 16.46 1.33
CA ARG A 267 -4.83 16.71 2.74
C ARG A 267 -3.58 16.85 3.59
N ASN A 268 -2.65 15.91 3.46
CA ASN A 268 -1.38 15.92 4.18
C ASN A 268 -0.57 17.19 3.87
N MET A 269 -0.56 17.63 2.62
CA MET A 269 0.08 18.89 2.23
C MET A 269 -0.57 20.10 2.90
N GLN A 270 -1.91 20.18 2.92
CA GLN A 270 -2.62 21.29 3.59
C GLN A 270 -2.33 21.33 5.10
N GLU A 271 -2.35 20.18 5.77
CA GLU A 271 -2.06 20.08 7.22
C GLU A 271 -0.60 20.45 7.53
N ASN A 272 0.34 19.97 6.72
CA ASN A 272 1.74 20.33 6.86
C ASN A 272 1.98 21.83 6.68
N TYR A 273 1.33 22.47 5.71
CA TYR A 273 1.41 23.92 5.55
C TYR A 273 0.83 24.66 6.74
N ALA A 274 -0.36 24.29 7.19
CA ALA A 274 -0.98 24.94 8.35
C ALA A 274 -0.02 24.94 9.55
N ARG A 275 0.63 23.80 9.83
CA ARG A 275 1.63 23.68 10.90
C ARG A 275 2.85 24.58 10.69
N VAL A 276 3.47 24.54 9.51
CA VAL A 276 4.67 25.37 9.20
C VAL A 276 4.35 26.87 9.27
N LEU A 277 3.18 27.26 8.78
CA LEU A 277 2.73 28.65 8.78
C LEU A 277 2.42 29.15 10.20
N GLU A 278 1.88 28.31 11.10
CA GLU A 278 1.64 28.72 12.49
C GLU A 278 2.91 29.15 13.22
N ASP A 279 4.01 28.43 13.03
CA ASP A 279 5.29 28.78 13.64
C ASP A 279 5.83 30.11 13.08
N LYS A 280 5.76 30.30 11.76
CA LYS A 280 6.15 31.56 11.11
C LYS A 280 5.27 32.73 11.55
N LYS A 281 3.95 32.51 11.66
CA LYS A 281 2.99 33.52 12.13
C LYS A 281 3.29 33.96 13.56
N ARG A 282 3.72 33.05 14.44
CA ARG A 282 4.11 33.41 15.81
C ARG A 282 5.27 34.42 15.81
N GLY A 283 6.30 34.18 14.98
CA GLY A 283 7.41 35.11 14.80
C GLY A 283 6.95 36.46 14.25
N LEU A 284 6.11 36.44 13.20
CA LEU A 284 5.58 37.67 12.60
C LEU A 284 4.74 38.48 13.58
N LYS A 285 3.89 37.84 14.39
CA LYS A 285 3.06 38.53 15.41
C LYS A 285 3.92 39.34 16.39
N LEU A 286 5.08 38.81 16.79
CA LEU A 286 6.03 39.50 17.68
C LEU A 286 6.71 40.68 16.98
N GLU A 287 7.09 40.52 15.70
CA GLU A 287 7.78 41.55 14.91
C GLU A 287 6.87 42.76 14.57
N ILE A 288 5.60 42.47 14.27
CA ILE A 288 4.65 43.47 13.79
C ILE A 288 4.02 44.27 14.92
N GLY A 289 3.72 43.60 16.05
CA GLY A 289 2.86 44.13 17.11
C GLY A 289 1.46 44.48 16.58
N GLU A 290 1.02 45.71 16.85
CA GLU A 290 -0.29 46.24 16.45
C GLU A 290 -0.32 46.86 15.05
N ASN A 291 0.83 47.10 14.42
CA ASN A 291 0.88 47.84 13.15
C ASN A 291 0.58 46.93 11.95
N THR A 292 -0.70 46.78 11.62
CA THR A 292 -1.18 45.95 10.50
C THR A 292 -0.63 46.35 9.13
N ARG A 293 -0.21 47.60 8.91
CA ARG A 293 0.38 48.02 7.63
C ARG A 293 1.73 47.38 7.36
N LYS A 294 2.50 47.06 8.41
CA LYS A 294 3.79 46.36 8.27
C LYS A 294 3.65 44.98 7.62
N LEU A 295 2.49 44.35 7.71
CA LEU A 295 2.24 43.06 7.05
C LEU A 295 2.37 43.20 5.53
N ALA A 296 1.90 44.31 4.95
CA ALA A 296 2.01 44.54 3.51
C ALA A 296 3.49 44.65 3.09
N ASP A 297 4.29 45.39 3.86
CA ASP A 297 5.72 45.53 3.62
C ASP A 297 6.45 44.19 3.76
N ILE A 298 6.12 43.39 4.79
CA ILE A 298 6.69 42.05 4.97
C ILE A 298 6.38 41.14 3.77
N VAL A 299 5.17 41.19 3.21
CA VAL A 299 4.84 40.45 1.99
C VAL A 299 5.77 40.89 0.86
N TRP A 300 5.93 42.19 0.60
CA TRP A 300 6.79 42.71 -0.46
C TRP A 300 8.27 42.38 -0.27
N ASP A 301 8.78 42.51 0.95
CA ASP A 301 10.16 42.18 1.29
C ASP A 301 10.40 40.68 1.10
N SER A 302 9.46 39.83 1.54
CA SER A 302 9.55 38.38 1.38
C SER A 302 9.49 37.97 -0.09
N LEU A 303 8.69 38.65 -0.92
CA LEU A 303 8.68 38.45 -2.37
C LEU A 303 10.04 38.82 -2.99
N GLY A 304 10.64 39.94 -2.57
CA GLY A 304 11.96 40.36 -3.06
C GLY A 304 13.08 39.39 -2.69
N LEU A 305 12.98 38.77 -1.50
CA LEU A 305 13.92 37.79 -1.00
C LEU A 305 13.64 36.35 -1.45
N GLY A 306 12.47 36.08 -2.04
CA GLY A 306 12.02 34.73 -2.38
C GLY A 306 11.66 33.87 -1.16
N ASP A 307 11.43 34.47 0.01
CA ASP A 307 11.03 33.74 1.23
C ASP A 307 9.54 33.38 1.15
N THR A 308 9.29 32.22 0.57
CA THR A 308 7.94 31.72 0.29
C THR A 308 7.13 31.52 1.56
N ASP A 309 7.71 30.88 2.58
CA ASP A 309 7.00 30.54 3.81
C ASP A 309 6.63 31.81 4.59
N ARG A 310 7.53 32.79 4.66
CA ARG A 310 7.28 34.07 5.32
C ARG A 310 6.23 34.90 4.58
N CYS A 311 6.28 34.92 3.24
CA CYS A 311 5.28 35.60 2.41
C CYS A 311 3.89 34.99 2.64
N VAL A 312 3.76 33.66 2.54
CA VAL A 312 2.48 32.96 2.74
C VAL A 312 1.98 33.14 4.17
N ALA A 313 2.85 33.08 5.18
CA ALA A 313 2.46 33.29 6.58
C ALA A 313 1.97 34.71 6.85
N ALA A 314 2.54 35.72 6.19
CA ALA A 314 2.08 37.10 6.31
C ALA A 314 0.67 37.27 5.71
N ILE A 315 0.40 36.67 4.54
CA ILE A 315 -0.94 36.66 3.93
C ILE A 315 -1.93 35.91 4.83
N ASP A 316 -1.53 34.75 5.33
CA ASP A 316 -2.33 33.93 6.22
C ASP A 316 -2.74 34.69 7.50
N LEU A 317 -1.81 35.48 8.05
CA LEU A 317 -2.06 36.35 9.19
C LEU A 317 -2.94 37.57 8.84
N MET A 318 -2.83 38.13 7.63
CA MET A 318 -3.75 39.17 7.16
C MET A 318 -5.19 38.65 7.02
N LEU A 319 -5.35 37.39 6.58
CA LEU A 319 -6.65 36.72 6.52
C LEU A 319 -7.21 36.46 7.92
N ASP A 320 -6.40 35.96 8.85
CA ASP A 320 -6.78 35.79 10.27
C ASP A 320 -7.30 37.10 10.89
N ARG A 321 -6.66 38.23 10.57
CA ARG A 321 -7.04 39.57 11.06
C ARG A 321 -8.14 40.24 10.22
N GLN A 322 -8.64 39.59 9.16
CA GLN A 322 -9.64 40.12 8.22
C GLN A 322 -9.25 41.46 7.56
N ILE A 323 -7.95 41.76 7.44
CA ILE A 323 -7.44 43.02 6.85
C ILE A 323 -6.99 42.87 5.40
N MET A 324 -6.97 41.65 4.86
CA MET A 324 -6.43 41.36 3.53
C MET A 324 -7.15 42.17 2.43
N GLN A 325 -8.47 42.24 2.48
CA GLN A 325 -9.28 42.94 1.48
C GLN A 325 -9.01 44.45 1.50
N ASP A 326 -8.83 45.03 2.69
CA ASP A 326 -8.50 46.45 2.83
C ASP A 326 -7.11 46.76 2.30
N ILE A 327 -6.12 45.91 2.59
CA ILE A 327 -4.77 46.05 2.06
C ILE A 327 -4.77 45.96 0.53
N LEU A 328 -5.45 44.96 -0.05
CA LEU A 328 -5.54 44.80 -1.50
C LEU A 328 -6.24 46.00 -2.19
N LYS A 329 -7.21 46.65 -1.53
CA LYS A 329 -7.90 47.84 -2.06
C LYS A 329 -7.08 49.12 -1.95
N THR A 330 -6.29 49.26 -0.89
CA THR A 330 -5.59 50.52 -0.55
C THR A 330 -4.15 50.57 -1.02
N ASP A 331 -3.43 49.45 -1.04
CA ASP A 331 -2.02 49.41 -1.42
C ASP A 331 -1.86 49.36 -2.95
N GLN A 332 -1.26 50.42 -3.50
CA GLN A 332 -1.06 50.58 -4.94
C GLN A 332 -0.15 49.50 -5.55
N ARG A 333 0.75 48.90 -4.76
CA ARG A 333 1.67 47.86 -5.25
C ARG A 333 0.88 46.61 -5.62
N PHE A 334 -0.04 46.16 -4.75
CA PHE A 334 -0.89 44.99 -5.01
C PHE A 334 -1.90 45.23 -6.14
N ARG A 335 -2.48 46.43 -6.21
CA ARG A 335 -3.36 46.80 -7.33
C ARG A 335 -2.61 46.84 -8.65
N GLY A 336 -1.42 47.45 -8.67
CA GLY A 336 -0.62 47.61 -9.88
C GLY A 336 -0.19 46.27 -10.48
N ILE A 337 0.25 45.32 -9.65
CA ILE A 337 0.68 44.00 -10.14
C ILE A 337 -0.49 43.21 -10.74
N VAL A 338 -1.67 43.21 -10.12
CA VAL A 338 -2.86 42.53 -10.66
C VAL A 338 -3.42 43.24 -11.88
N ALA A 339 -3.45 44.59 -11.89
CA ALA A 339 -3.86 45.39 -13.06
C ALA A 339 -3.02 45.00 -14.29
N ARG A 340 -1.71 44.93 -14.11
CA ARG A 340 -0.76 44.58 -15.17
C ARG A 340 -0.97 43.14 -15.64
N MET A 341 -1.22 42.20 -14.74
CA MET A 341 -1.52 40.82 -15.12
C MET A 341 -2.81 40.73 -15.95
N ILE A 342 -3.88 41.41 -15.52
CA ILE A 342 -5.15 41.44 -16.26
C ILE A 342 -4.95 42.03 -17.65
N GLU A 343 -4.20 43.13 -17.74
CA GLU A 343 -3.86 43.78 -19.02
C GLU A 343 -3.07 42.87 -19.96
N VAL A 344 -2.03 42.20 -19.44
CA VAL A 344 -1.17 41.32 -20.24
C VAL A 344 -1.93 40.09 -20.72
N LYS A 345 -2.77 39.49 -19.87
CA LYS A 345 -3.45 38.22 -20.18
C LYS A 345 -4.78 38.40 -20.92
N TYR A 346 -5.53 39.45 -20.62
CA TYR A 346 -6.91 39.66 -21.10
C TYR A 346 -7.10 40.98 -21.86
N GLY A 347 -6.06 41.79 -21.99
CA GLY A 347 -6.06 43.04 -22.75
C GLY A 347 -6.50 44.28 -21.98
N LEU A 348 -6.29 45.45 -22.60
CA LEU A 348 -6.54 46.77 -22.01
C LEU A 348 -8.01 46.99 -21.63
N GLN A 349 -8.95 46.40 -22.37
CA GLN A 349 -10.38 46.50 -22.08
C GLN A 349 -10.75 45.82 -20.75
N ALA A 350 -10.19 44.63 -20.48
CA ALA A 350 -10.40 43.92 -19.23
C ALA A 350 -9.83 44.71 -18.04
N ARG A 351 -8.65 45.31 -18.22
CA ARG A 351 -8.03 46.21 -17.23
C ARG A 351 -8.93 47.41 -16.94
N ALA A 352 -9.46 48.08 -17.96
CA ALA A 352 -10.30 49.27 -17.81
C ALA A 352 -11.61 48.99 -17.05
N ARG A 353 -12.16 47.76 -17.18
CA ARG A 353 -13.36 47.34 -16.46
C ARG A 353 -13.09 46.89 -15.03
N TRP A 354 -11.86 46.47 -14.71
CA TRP A 354 -11.52 46.10 -13.36
C TRP A 354 -11.36 47.34 -12.48
N ASN A 355 -12.28 47.52 -11.54
CA ASN A 355 -12.34 48.65 -10.60
C ASN A 355 -11.39 48.51 -9.41
N GLY A 356 -10.53 47.49 -9.38
CA GLY A 356 -9.67 47.18 -8.22
C GLY A 356 -10.41 46.43 -7.11
N ASP A 357 -11.60 45.90 -7.37
CA ASP A 357 -12.35 45.11 -6.41
C ASP A 357 -11.84 43.67 -6.34
N PHE A 358 -11.38 43.28 -5.16
CA PHE A 358 -10.91 41.93 -4.83
C PHE A 358 -11.96 41.09 -4.10
N THR A 359 -13.16 41.64 -3.86
CA THR A 359 -14.27 40.84 -3.31
C THR A 359 -14.78 39.81 -4.32
N GLN A 360 -14.55 40.06 -5.61
CA GLN A 360 -14.82 39.10 -6.68
C GLN A 360 -13.79 37.95 -6.65
N LEU A 361 -14.27 36.73 -6.92
CA LEU A 361 -13.46 35.51 -6.87
C LEU A 361 -12.31 35.53 -7.90
N SER A 362 -12.58 36.01 -9.12
CA SER A 362 -11.61 35.96 -10.22
C SER A 362 -10.36 36.82 -9.96
N PRO A 363 -10.47 38.11 -9.55
CA PRO A 363 -9.30 38.91 -9.16
C PRO A 363 -8.50 38.32 -7.98
N TRP A 364 -9.17 37.71 -7.00
CA TRP A 364 -8.52 37.01 -5.90
C TRP A 364 -7.69 35.79 -6.37
N PHE A 365 -8.26 34.97 -7.25
CA PHE A 365 -7.54 33.83 -7.85
C PHE A 365 -6.35 34.27 -8.69
N LEU A 366 -6.51 35.32 -9.51
CA LEU A 366 -5.40 35.90 -10.28
C LEU A 366 -4.29 36.40 -9.35
N PHE A 367 -4.65 37.09 -8.27
CA PHE A 367 -3.70 37.54 -7.27
C PHE A 367 -2.90 36.38 -6.67
N LEU A 368 -3.58 35.32 -6.19
CA LEU A 368 -2.91 34.17 -5.61
C LEU A 368 -2.01 33.45 -6.63
N ARG A 369 -2.49 33.23 -7.85
CA ARG A 369 -1.69 32.58 -8.91
C ARG A 369 -0.44 33.38 -9.24
N LEU A 370 -0.59 34.68 -9.46
CA LEU A 370 0.50 35.59 -9.77
C LEU A 370 1.54 35.63 -8.65
N LEU A 371 1.07 35.69 -7.41
CA LEU A 371 1.96 35.78 -6.26
C LEU A 371 2.73 34.49 -6.04
N LEU A 372 2.03 33.35 -6.00
CA LEU A 372 2.59 32.06 -5.63
C LEU A 372 3.38 31.43 -6.79
N ALA A 373 2.78 31.36 -7.98
CA ALA A 373 3.42 30.71 -9.13
C ALA A 373 4.44 31.64 -9.81
N ASP A 374 4.08 32.89 -10.11
CA ASP A 374 4.95 33.74 -10.94
C ASP A 374 6.01 34.48 -10.11
N LYS A 375 5.62 35.07 -8.97
CA LYS A 375 6.54 35.89 -8.16
C LYS A 375 7.41 35.06 -7.21
N LEU A 376 6.81 34.11 -6.49
CA LEU A 376 7.54 33.20 -5.61
C LEU A 376 8.14 31.99 -6.34
N ARG A 377 7.82 31.79 -7.63
CA ARG A 377 8.35 30.70 -8.46
C ARG A 377 8.10 29.32 -7.86
N MET A 378 6.96 29.16 -7.19
CA MET A 378 6.55 27.87 -6.67
C MET A 378 6.16 26.93 -7.82
N GLU A 379 6.38 25.63 -7.65
CA GLU A 379 5.83 24.62 -8.55
C GLU A 379 4.30 24.78 -8.63
N GLU A 380 3.73 24.69 -9.83
CA GLU A 380 2.32 25.02 -10.09
C GLU A 380 1.34 24.25 -9.20
N GLY A 381 1.54 22.94 -9.02
CA GLY A 381 0.68 22.15 -8.14
C GLY A 381 0.80 22.54 -6.69
N ARG A 382 2.01 22.83 -6.22
CA ARG A 382 2.26 23.34 -4.86
C ARG A 382 1.59 24.70 -4.66
N ALA A 383 1.72 25.61 -5.62
CA ALA A 383 1.10 26.93 -5.60
C ALA A 383 -0.44 26.83 -5.57
N ALA A 384 -1.02 25.94 -6.37
CA ALA A 384 -2.47 25.76 -6.42
C ALA A 384 -3.05 25.20 -5.10
N ILE A 385 -2.33 24.28 -4.44
CA ILE A 385 -2.74 23.74 -3.13
C ILE A 385 -2.71 24.83 -2.05
N ILE A 386 -1.66 25.66 -2.02
CA ILE A 386 -1.57 26.78 -1.06
C ILE A 386 -2.62 27.85 -1.39
N ALA A 387 -2.84 28.15 -2.66
CA ALA A 387 -3.88 29.08 -3.09
C ALA A 387 -5.26 28.62 -2.59
N ASP A 388 -5.57 27.33 -2.73
CA ASP A 388 -6.82 26.78 -2.21
C ASP A 388 -6.93 26.86 -0.69
N TYR A 389 -5.84 26.59 0.05
CA TYR A 389 -5.79 26.79 1.49
C TYR A 389 -6.13 28.23 1.90
N LEU A 390 -5.42 29.22 1.31
CA LEU A 390 -5.66 30.65 1.57
C LEU A 390 -7.07 31.07 1.13
N ASN A 391 -7.57 30.50 0.05
CA ASN A 391 -8.90 30.79 -0.48
C ASN A 391 -10.03 30.33 0.46
N LYS A 392 -9.95 29.10 0.98
CA LYS A 392 -10.89 28.60 2.00
C LYS A 392 -10.88 29.49 3.23
N LYS A 393 -9.70 29.94 3.65
CA LYS A 393 -9.53 30.82 4.80
C LYS A 393 -10.10 32.22 4.58
N ALA A 394 -10.03 32.72 3.35
CA ALA A 394 -10.68 33.96 2.93
C ALA A 394 -12.23 33.85 2.84
N GLY A 395 -12.81 32.65 3.04
CA GLY A 395 -14.25 32.41 3.06
C GLY A 395 -14.88 32.18 1.69
N TYR A 396 -14.08 31.99 0.64
CA TYR A 396 -14.58 31.68 -0.70
C TYR A 396 -14.92 30.19 -0.82
N ARG A 397 -16.11 29.90 -1.37
CA ARG A 397 -16.62 28.52 -1.51
C ARG A 397 -16.02 27.76 -2.70
N MET A 398 -15.71 28.46 -3.78
CA MET A 398 -15.17 27.85 -4.99
C MET A 398 -13.66 27.71 -4.84
N SER A 399 -13.13 26.52 -5.13
CA SER A 399 -11.70 26.23 -5.08
C SER A 399 -10.99 26.80 -6.31
N PRO A 400 -9.82 27.46 -6.17
CA PRO A 400 -8.95 27.81 -7.29
C PRO A 400 -8.23 26.61 -7.89
N LEU A 401 -8.38 25.43 -7.28
CA LEU A 401 -7.69 24.20 -7.62
C LEU A 401 -8.63 23.23 -8.33
N TYR A 402 -8.09 22.48 -9.30
CA TYR A 402 -8.68 21.24 -9.78
C TYR A 402 -7.61 20.17 -9.96
N LEU A 403 -8.03 18.91 -9.96
CA LEU A 403 -7.17 17.77 -10.27
C LEU A 403 -7.35 17.42 -11.75
N ASP A 404 -6.29 17.52 -12.53
CA ASP A 404 -6.28 16.99 -13.89
C ASP A 404 -6.00 15.48 -13.84
N LEU A 405 -7.03 14.69 -14.14
CA LEU A 405 -6.96 13.22 -14.12
C LEU A 405 -6.00 12.64 -15.16
N ASN A 406 -5.71 13.38 -16.24
CA ASN A 406 -4.80 12.89 -17.28
C ASN A 406 -3.34 13.02 -16.84
N SER A 407 -2.98 14.15 -16.21
CA SER A 407 -1.61 14.39 -15.74
C SER A 407 -1.39 13.93 -14.29
N GLY A 408 -2.46 13.66 -13.53
CA GLY A 408 -2.39 13.38 -12.10
C GLY A 408 -1.91 14.59 -11.27
N LYS A 409 -2.01 15.81 -11.82
CA LYS A 409 -1.49 17.03 -11.21
C LYS A 409 -2.60 17.95 -10.75
N PHE A 410 -2.33 18.63 -9.65
CA PHE A 410 -3.10 19.75 -9.14
C PHE A 410 -2.78 21.00 -9.95
N LEU A 411 -3.79 21.67 -10.51
CA LEU A 411 -3.63 22.84 -11.38
C LEU A 411 -4.56 23.97 -10.96
N PHE A 412 -4.18 25.21 -11.29
CA PHE A 412 -5.06 26.37 -11.13
C PHE A 412 -6.20 26.31 -12.15
N ARG A 413 -7.43 26.55 -11.69
CA ARG A 413 -8.55 26.82 -12.59
C ARG A 413 -8.23 28.00 -13.49
N GLU A 414 -8.63 27.87 -14.75
CA GLU A 414 -8.48 28.96 -15.69
C GLU A 414 -9.49 30.05 -15.41
N ILE A 415 -9.10 31.27 -15.73
CA ILE A 415 -9.99 32.43 -15.69
C ILE A 415 -10.14 32.89 -17.11
N THR A 416 -11.38 32.97 -17.58
CA THR A 416 -11.75 33.46 -18.91
C THR A 416 -12.29 34.88 -18.80
N TYR A 417 -12.24 35.62 -19.90
CA TYR A 417 -12.82 36.95 -20.00
C TYR A 417 -13.91 36.91 -21.07
N GLU A 418 -15.16 36.84 -20.64
CA GLU A 418 -16.33 36.68 -21.51
C GLU A 418 -17.38 37.73 -21.17
N ASN A 419 -18.02 38.31 -22.20
CA ASN A 419 -19.01 39.40 -22.04
C ASN A 419 -18.47 40.60 -21.22
N GLY A 420 -17.15 40.70 -21.20
CA GLY A 420 -16.32 41.60 -20.42
C GLY A 420 -16.51 41.55 -18.90
N THR A 421 -16.68 40.35 -18.36
CA THR A 421 -16.43 39.98 -16.97
C THR A 421 -15.38 38.86 -16.90
N LEU A 422 -14.60 38.83 -15.81
CA LEU A 422 -13.66 37.73 -15.55
C LEU A 422 -14.40 36.60 -14.84
N ALA A 423 -14.44 35.41 -15.42
CA ALA A 423 -15.11 34.23 -14.89
C ALA A 423 -14.11 33.09 -14.65
N VAL A 424 -14.38 32.25 -13.65
CA VAL A 424 -13.62 31.01 -13.42
C VAL A 424 -14.23 29.90 -14.28
N ALA A 425 -13.38 29.20 -15.03
CA ALA A 425 -13.76 28.08 -15.89
C ALA A 425 -14.02 26.76 -15.14
#